data_AF-A0A527ZWN9-F1
#
_entry.id   AF-A0A527ZWN9-F1
#
_cell.length_a   1.000
_cell.length_b   1.000
_cell.length_c   1.000
_cell.angle_alpha   90.00
_cell.angle_beta   90.00
_cell.angle_gamma   90.00
#
_symmetry.space_group_name_H-M   'P 1'
#
loop_
_entity.id
_entity.type
_entity.pdbx_description
1 polymer ?
#
loop_
_entity_poly.entity_id
_entity_poly.type
_entity_poly.pdbx_seq_one_letter_code
_entity_poly.pdbx_strand_id
1 'polypeptide(L)' 'MRKLILAISMLAFAGSAAFADPIQERQAIMKERGKIAGQLSKVVKGETPYDAAAVLAALKA' A
#
# COMPACT_ATOMS: atom_id res chain seq x y z
N MET A 1 4.69 40.53 -15.37
CA MET A 1 3.55 39.61 -15.64
C MET A 1 4.02 38.19 -15.95
N ARG A 2 4.65 37.91 -17.10
CA ARG A 2 5.04 36.54 -17.51
C ARG A 2 5.96 35.79 -16.54
N LYS A 3 6.93 36.50 -15.93
CA LYS A 3 7.87 35.92 -14.95
C LYS A 3 7.22 35.55 -13.61
N LEU A 4 6.21 36.30 -13.18
CA LEU A 4 5.48 36.03 -11.94
C LEU A 4 4.58 34.81 -12.07
N ILE A 5 3.89 34.67 -13.20
CA ILE A 5 3.06 33.50 -13.50
C ILE A 5 3.94 32.24 -13.47
N LEU A 6 5.13 32.30 -14.08
CA LEU A 6 6.06 31.19 -14.14
C LEU A 6 6.60 30.78 -12.76
N ALA A 7 6.89 31.77 -11.91
CA ALA A 7 7.33 31.55 -10.53
C ALA A 7 6.23 30.90 -9.68
N ILE A 8 4.98 31.36 -9.80
CA ILE A 8 3.83 30.79 -9.06
C ILE A 8 3.56 29.36 -9.53
N SER A 9 3.65 29.08 -10.83
CA SER A 9 3.48 27.72 -11.35
C SER A 9 4.58 26.75 -10.89
N MET A 10 5.84 27.21 -10.78
CA MET A 10 6.92 26.38 -10.23
C MET A 10 6.72 26.13 -8.72
N LEU A 11 6.24 27.13 -7.98
CA LEU A 11 5.95 26.97 -6.55
C LEU A 11 4.80 25.98 -6.30
N ALA A 12 3.75 26.04 -7.14
CA ALA A 12 2.64 25.09 -7.07
C ALA A 12 3.08 23.65 -7.42
N PHE A 13 3.96 23.48 -8.41
CA PHE A 13 4.50 22.17 -8.80
C PHE A 13 5.46 21.58 -7.75
N ALA A 14 6.24 22.42 -7.07
CA ALA A 14 7.13 21.99 -5.99
C ALA A 14 6.35 21.57 -4.72
N GLY A 15 5.12 22.07 -4.52
CA GLY A 15 4.26 21.73 -3.38
C GLY A 15 3.63 20.34 -3.44
N SER A 16 3.56 19.69 -4.62
CA SER A 16 2.91 18.38 -4.78
C SER A 16 3.69 17.18 -4.20
N ALA A 17 4.95 17.36 -3.80
CA ALA A 17 5.79 16.24 -3.33
C ALA A 17 5.56 15.84 -1.85
N ALA A 18 4.72 16.56 -1.11
CA ALA A 18 4.59 16.41 0.35
C ALA A 18 3.28 15.75 0.84
N PHE A 19 2.46 15.18 -0.06
CA PHE A 19 1.08 14.75 0.27
C PHE A 19 0.84 13.24 0.40
N ALA A 20 1.87 12.41 0.44
CA ALA A 20 1.74 11.03 0.92
C ALA A 20 2.45 10.96 2.27
N ASP A 21 1.72 10.77 3.36
CA ASP A 21 2.33 10.44 4.65
C ASP A 21 2.96 9.04 4.49
N PRO A 22 4.31 8.94 4.38
CA PRO A 22 4.95 7.67 4.09
C PRO A 22 4.76 6.66 5.23
N ILE A 23 4.36 7.11 6.42
CA ILE A 23 4.05 6.28 7.58
C ILE A 23 2.66 5.68 7.42
N GLN A 24 1.65 6.47 7.05
CA GLN A 24 0.30 5.95 6.80
C GLN A 24 0.30 4.91 5.69
N GLU A 25 1.04 5.15 4.60
CA GLU A 25 1.16 4.20 3.50
C GLU A 25 1.82 2.88 3.94
N ARG A 26 2.92 2.96 4.70
CA ARG A 26 3.56 1.76 5.29
C ARG A 26 2.63 1.02 6.23
N GLN A 27 1.85 1.71 7.06
CA GLN A 27 0.90 1.09 7.96
C GLN A 27 -0.25 0.41 7.21
N ALA A 28 -0.74 1.02 6.13
CA ALA A 28 -1.77 0.42 5.28
C ALA A 28 -1.27 -0.89 4.68
N ILE A 29 -0.06 -0.89 4.11
CA ILE A 29 0.59 -2.09 3.58
C ILE A 29 0.74 -3.16 4.69
N MET A 30 1.23 -2.79 5.88
CA MET A 30 1.40 -3.76 6.98
C MET A 30 0.08 -4.38 7.45
N LYS A 31 -1.01 -3.59 7.52
CA LYS A 31 -2.33 -4.10 7.90
C LYS A 31 -2.89 -5.05 6.86
N GLU A 32 -2.76 -4.70 5.58
CA GLU A 32 -3.20 -5.52 4.46
C GLU A 32 -2.45 -6.86 4.42
N ARG A 33 -1.11 -6.80 4.49
CA ARG A 33 -0.25 -7.99 4.49
C ARG A 33 -0.47 -8.84 5.73
N GLY A 34 -0.66 -8.22 6.89
CA GLY A 34 -0.99 -8.91 8.14
C GLY A 34 -2.31 -9.68 8.08
N LYS A 35 -3.33 -9.13 7.40
CA LYS A 35 -4.62 -9.83 7.19
C LYS A 35 -4.43 -11.09 6.34
N ILE A 36 -3.69 -10.99 5.24
CA ILE A 36 -3.39 -12.12 4.35
C ILE A 36 -2.60 -13.19 5.10
N ALA A 37 -1.54 -12.80 5.81
CA ALA A 37 -0.73 -13.72 6.61
C ALA A 37 -1.55 -14.40 7.72
N GLY A 38 -2.46 -13.66 8.37
CA GLY A 38 -3.37 -14.20 9.37
C GLY A 38 -4.30 -15.28 8.80
N GLN A 39 -4.84 -15.08 7.60
CA GLN A 39 -5.64 -16.09 6.90
C GLN A 39 -4.82 -17.33 6.56
N LEU A 40 -3.63 -17.14 5.99
CA LEU A 40 -2.71 -18.25 5.67
C LEU A 40 -2.27 -19.01 6.92
N SER A 41 -2.14 -18.34 8.07
CA SER A 41 -1.75 -18.99 9.33
C SER A 41 -2.74 -20.07 9.78
N LYS A 42 -4.03 -19.93 9.46
CA LYS A 42 -5.05 -20.93 9.77
C LYS A 42 -4.87 -22.20 8.94
N VAL A 43 -4.48 -22.04 7.67
CA VAL A 43 -4.14 -23.16 6.77
C VAL A 43 -2.90 -23.88 7.29
N VAL A 44 -1.84 -23.13 7.65
CA VAL A 44 -0.59 -23.70 8.18
C VAL A 44 -0.81 -24.44 9.50
N LYS A 45 -1.68 -23.92 10.37
CA LYS A 45 -2.04 -24.57 11.63
C LYS A 45 -3.00 -25.77 11.47
N GLY A 46 -3.51 -26.01 10.27
CA GLY A 46 -4.49 -27.08 10.02
C GLY A 46 -5.90 -26.76 10.53
N GLU A 47 -6.18 -25.51 10.91
CA GLU A 47 -7.52 -25.06 11.31
C GLU A 47 -8.49 -25.01 10.11
N THR A 48 -7.95 -24.76 8.91
CA THR A 48 -8.70 -24.77 7.65
C THR A 48 -8.02 -25.71 6.64
N PRO A 49 -8.80 -26.46 5.82
CA PRO A 49 -8.23 -27.33 4.79
C PRO A 49 -7.35 -26.58 3.81
N TYR A 50 -6.32 -27.28 3.30
CA TYR A 50 -5.44 -26.73 2.27
C TYR A 50 -6.14 -26.72 0.91
N ASP A 51 -6.24 -25.53 0.32
CA ASP A 51 -6.61 -25.32 -1.08
C ASP A 51 -5.44 -24.61 -1.78
N ALA A 52 -4.80 -25.33 -2.71
CA ALA A 52 -3.63 -24.84 -3.43
C ALA A 52 -3.92 -23.58 -4.25
N ALA A 53 -5.09 -23.48 -4.88
CA ALA A 53 -5.46 -22.34 -5.70
C ALA A 53 -5.70 -21.10 -4.83
N ALA A 54 -6.44 -21.28 -3.72
CA ALA A 54 -6.70 -20.19 -2.78
C ALA A 54 -5.42 -19.70 -2.08
N VAL A 55 -4.54 -20.61 -1.67
CA VAL A 55 -3.24 -20.25 -1.07
C VAL A 55 -2.35 -19.51 -2.07
N LEU A 56 -2.25 -19.99 -3.31
CA LEU A 56 -1.47 -19.33 -4.34
C LEU A 56 -2.01 -17.92 -4.67
N ALA A 57 -3.34 -17.77 -4.70
CA ALA A 57 -3.97 -16.46 -4.90
C ALA A 57 -3.64 -15.49 -3.76
N ALA A 58 -3.69 -15.95 -2.51
CA ALA A 58 -3.32 -15.14 -1.34
C ALA A 58 -1.85 -14.72 -1.34
N LEU A 59 -0.94 -15.59 -1.81
CA LEU A 59 0.51 -15.29 -1.89
C LEU A 59 0.89 -14.32 -3.02
N LYS A 60 0.04 -14.20 -4.05
CA LYS A 60 0.25 -13.28 -5.19
C LYS A 60 -0.41 -11.91 -5.01
N ALA A 61 -1.24 -11.76 -3.97
CA ALA A 61 -1.86 -10.48 -3.61
C ALA A 61 -0.81 -9.49 -3.11
#